data_AF-A0A7C3E5K7-F1
#
_entry.id   AF-A0A7C3E5K7-F1
#
_cell.length_a   1.000
_cell.length_b   1.000
_cell.length_c   1.000
_cell.angle_alpha   90.00
_cell.angle_beta   90.00
_cell.angle_gamma   90.00
#
_symmetry.space_group_name_H-M   'P 1'
#
loop_
_entity.id
_entity.type
_entity.pdbx_description
1 polymer ?
#
loop_
_entity_poly.entity_id
_entity_poly.type
_entity_poly.pdbx_seq_one_letter_code
_entity_poly.pdbx_strand_id
1 'polypeptide(L)'
;MILIICGQLLFVLYYLILSFHNRPCSDDLYFYANLTVKGWFHSISGMEMNIRWAGYLLFNTVFLLQSGFEHIHNNIFIFDLFSLALILFSVYRLFREISLRLFEKKVPFYFIMLTSMVFVSAFYFSTSQAAECWFWTIASVLYLIPLALFGLGTACLISGKKTLLNYLCTALCFFYIGGAIENIALIVIVFLLFAIIYKSFYRKNSSNSVTLLLIALISCSVLFVIQIFSEGISNRIGIENKGLTFDWWRIYQVLLQFKSLVFVLFLSLAFILGQVLRTSDYIIPVLSIRKMLYINLIAVVLTALLTFLPLLYVFGNLGPERAWIPLNYMVCASFFFWSFYSGNKLAIKNRDFSIIKYIMAMSAIVVMSLYVFRHYPQISLFSKAYDERTALLINHKLSGTTTPVYCEKLPDPGPLPAQELNNYDFRTNKGLERAMQLPFKVYLK
;
A
#
# COMPACT_ATOMS: atom_id res chain seq x y z
N MET A 1 -4.98 19.41 18.85
CA MET A 1 -5.57 18.08 18.55
C MET A 1 -6.77 18.19 17.63
N ILE A 2 -7.81 18.98 17.95
CA ILE A 2 -9.03 19.12 17.11
C ILE A 2 -8.68 19.46 15.65
N LEU A 3 -7.83 20.46 15.39
CA LEU A 3 -7.43 20.80 14.02
C LEU A 3 -6.73 19.65 13.28
N ILE A 4 -5.92 18.86 13.98
CA ILE A 4 -5.28 17.67 13.38
C ILE A 4 -6.36 16.65 13.00
N ILE A 5 -7.35 16.42 13.88
CA ILE A 5 -8.50 15.55 13.61
C ILE A 5 -9.25 16.03 12.36
N CYS A 6 -9.56 17.33 12.25
CA CYS A 6 -10.20 17.89 11.06
C CYS A 6 -9.38 17.62 9.78
N GLY A 7 -8.06 17.82 9.82
CA GLY A 7 -7.18 17.49 8.70
C GLY A 7 -7.17 16.00 8.35
N GLN A 8 -7.21 15.10 9.34
CA GLN A 8 -7.31 13.65 9.09
C GLN A 8 -8.68 13.25 8.53
N LEU A 9 -9.77 13.86 8.98
CA LEU A 9 -11.11 13.61 8.43
C LEU A 9 -11.18 14.07 6.97
N LEU A 10 -10.53 15.16 6.61
CA LEU A 10 -10.40 15.58 5.20
C LEU A 10 -9.57 14.60 4.37
N PHE A 11 -8.51 14.02 4.93
CA PHE A 11 -7.77 12.93 4.25
C PHE A 11 -8.65 11.70 4.02
N VAL A 12 -9.42 11.27 5.02
CA VAL A 12 -10.38 10.17 4.87
C VAL A 12 -11.42 10.52 3.81
N LEU A 13 -12.01 11.72 3.85
CA LEU A 13 -12.95 12.18 2.82
C LEU A 13 -12.34 12.15 1.42
N TYR A 14 -11.12 12.66 1.26
CA TYR A 14 -10.40 12.62 0.00
C TYR A 14 -10.22 11.19 -0.51
N TYR A 15 -9.78 10.26 0.36
CA TYR A 15 -9.64 8.86 0.02
C TYR A 15 -10.98 8.24 -0.42
N LEU A 16 -12.06 8.47 0.33
CA LEU A 16 -13.40 7.96 0.02
C LEU A 16 -13.91 8.46 -1.33
N ILE A 17 -13.68 9.74 -1.63
CA ILE A 17 -14.02 10.35 -2.92
C ILE A 17 -13.27 9.65 -4.06
N LEU A 18 -11.96 9.41 -3.90
CA LEU A 18 -11.18 8.67 -4.89
C LEU A 18 -11.71 7.24 -5.07
N SER A 19 -11.91 6.50 -3.99
CA SER A 19 -12.42 5.13 -4.03
C SER A 19 -13.78 5.02 -4.72
N PHE A 20 -14.68 5.97 -4.48
CA PHE A 20 -16.02 5.96 -5.08
C PHE A 20 -15.98 6.17 -6.61
N HIS A 21 -15.06 7.01 -7.08
CA HIS A 21 -14.86 7.31 -8.51
C HIS A 21 -13.91 6.33 -9.20
N ASN A 22 -13.37 5.34 -8.49
CA ASN A 22 -12.42 4.37 -9.01
C ASN A 22 -13.09 3.39 -9.99
N ARG A 23 -12.38 3.01 -11.06
CA ARG A 23 -12.86 2.13 -12.13
C ARG A 23 -11.76 1.12 -12.51
N PRO A 24 -12.13 -0.09 -12.96
CA PRO A 24 -11.13 -1.11 -13.27
C PRO A 24 -10.25 -0.67 -14.45
N CYS A 25 -8.96 -0.97 -14.37
CA CYS A 25 -7.98 -0.63 -15.39
C CYS A 25 -6.95 -1.73 -15.63
N SER A 26 -6.47 -1.84 -16.86
CA SER A 26 -5.36 -2.71 -17.29
C SER A 26 -5.51 -4.13 -16.78
N ASP A 27 -4.65 -4.51 -15.85
CA ASP A 27 -4.55 -5.88 -15.39
C ASP A 27 -5.81 -6.26 -14.59
N ASP A 28 -6.53 -5.32 -13.97
CA ASP A 28 -7.80 -5.63 -13.32
C ASP A 28 -8.79 -6.29 -14.32
N LEU A 29 -8.83 -5.80 -15.57
CA LEU A 29 -9.66 -6.37 -16.63
C LEU A 29 -9.17 -7.76 -17.07
N TYR A 30 -7.84 -7.93 -17.21
CA TYR A 30 -7.24 -9.21 -17.58
C TYR A 30 -7.48 -10.30 -16.52
N PHE A 31 -7.24 -9.97 -15.25
CA PHE A 31 -7.43 -10.89 -14.14
C PHE A 31 -8.92 -11.19 -13.93
N TYR A 32 -9.80 -10.19 -14.05
CA TYR A 32 -11.24 -10.40 -14.01
C TYR A 32 -11.72 -11.31 -15.15
N ALA A 33 -11.26 -11.09 -16.39
CA ALA A 33 -11.60 -11.96 -17.51
C ALA A 33 -11.19 -13.41 -17.24
N ASN A 34 -9.97 -13.64 -16.74
CA ASN A 34 -9.50 -14.98 -16.37
C ASN A 34 -10.33 -15.60 -15.23
N LEU A 35 -10.72 -14.82 -14.23
CA LEU A 35 -11.61 -15.25 -13.16
C LEU A 35 -12.96 -15.74 -13.71
N THR A 36 -13.58 -14.97 -14.62
CA THR A 36 -14.89 -15.34 -15.19
C THR A 36 -14.85 -16.61 -16.04
N VAL A 37 -13.72 -16.89 -16.69
CA VAL A 37 -13.56 -18.07 -17.57
C VAL A 37 -13.07 -19.30 -16.81
N LYS A 38 -12.06 -19.15 -15.95
CA LYS A 38 -11.36 -20.26 -15.28
C LYS A 38 -11.84 -20.47 -13.83
N GLY A 39 -12.56 -19.53 -13.24
CA GLY A 39 -13.03 -19.60 -11.87
C GLY A 39 -12.00 -19.16 -10.82
N TRP A 40 -12.42 -19.20 -9.55
CA TRP A 40 -11.73 -18.58 -8.41
C TRP A 40 -10.31 -19.12 -8.17
N PHE A 41 -10.10 -20.43 -8.26
CA PHE A 41 -8.80 -21.05 -7.98
C PHE A 41 -7.96 -21.27 -9.24
N HIS A 42 -8.57 -21.80 -10.31
CA HIS A 42 -7.85 -22.22 -11.51
C HIS A 42 -7.37 -21.06 -12.39
N SER A 43 -7.93 -19.85 -12.22
CA SER A 43 -7.40 -18.65 -12.86
C SER A 43 -5.96 -18.33 -12.45
N ILE A 44 -5.51 -18.79 -11.28
CA ILE A 44 -4.18 -18.53 -10.71
C ILE A 44 -3.15 -19.56 -11.18
N SER A 45 -3.53 -20.84 -11.23
CA SER A 45 -2.63 -21.95 -11.54
C SER A 45 -2.09 -21.96 -12.97
N GLY A 46 -2.62 -21.12 -13.86
CA GLY A 46 -2.23 -21.04 -15.27
C GLY A 46 -1.68 -19.68 -15.69
N MET A 47 -1.11 -18.90 -14.76
CA MET A 47 -0.51 -17.60 -15.09
C MET A 47 0.93 -17.74 -15.56
N GLU A 48 1.17 -17.40 -16.83
CA GLU A 48 2.46 -17.59 -17.51
C GLU A 48 3.57 -16.63 -17.03
N MET A 49 3.21 -15.47 -16.47
CA MET A 49 4.18 -14.40 -16.18
C MET A 49 4.60 -14.28 -14.70
N ASN A 50 3.76 -14.71 -13.75
CA ASN A 50 4.10 -14.73 -12.33
C ASN A 50 3.01 -15.45 -11.56
N ILE A 51 3.37 -16.26 -10.56
CA ILE A 51 2.42 -16.90 -9.67
C ILE A 51 2.47 -16.24 -8.29
N ARG A 52 1.64 -15.20 -8.11
CA ARG A 52 1.49 -14.43 -6.86
C ARG A 52 0.25 -14.90 -6.10
N TRP A 53 0.27 -16.17 -5.68
CA TRP A 53 -0.91 -16.92 -5.18
C TRP A 53 -1.78 -16.13 -4.20
N ALA A 54 -1.19 -15.60 -3.13
CA ALA A 54 -1.96 -14.96 -2.07
C ALA A 54 -2.61 -13.65 -2.55
N GLY A 55 -1.87 -12.86 -3.31
CA GLY A 55 -2.37 -11.62 -3.91
C GLY A 55 -3.52 -11.87 -4.88
N TYR A 56 -3.34 -12.82 -5.80
CA TYR A 56 -4.35 -13.14 -6.81
C TYR A 56 -5.58 -13.83 -6.22
N LEU A 57 -5.42 -14.66 -5.18
CA LEU A 57 -6.56 -15.22 -4.45
C LEU A 57 -7.41 -14.11 -3.83
N LEU A 58 -6.77 -13.11 -3.20
CA LEU A 58 -7.51 -11.97 -2.64
C LEU A 58 -8.19 -11.15 -3.73
N PHE A 59 -7.51 -10.88 -4.85
CA PHE A 59 -8.13 -10.23 -6.01
C PHE A 59 -9.37 -10.98 -6.48
N ASN A 60 -9.26 -12.30 -6.66
CA ASN A 60 -10.39 -13.11 -7.10
C ASN A 60 -11.52 -13.11 -6.07
N THR A 61 -11.21 -13.10 -4.76
CA THR A 61 -12.21 -12.99 -3.70
C THR A 61 -12.95 -11.65 -3.74
N VAL A 62 -12.26 -10.54 -4.05
CA VAL A 62 -12.89 -9.22 -4.20
C VAL A 62 -13.95 -9.23 -5.30
N PHE A 63 -13.73 -9.98 -6.38
CA PHE A 63 -14.64 -10.03 -7.53
C PHE A 63 -15.52 -11.30 -7.57
N LEU A 64 -15.51 -12.14 -6.53
CA LEU A 64 -16.18 -13.44 -6.53
C LEU A 64 -17.71 -13.33 -6.57
N LEU A 65 -18.29 -12.37 -5.84
CA LEU A 65 -19.73 -12.21 -5.66
C LEU A 65 -20.37 -11.27 -6.69
N GLN A 66 -19.68 -11.01 -7.80
CA GLN A 66 -20.11 -10.04 -8.78
C GLN A 66 -21.26 -10.56 -9.65
N SER A 67 -22.36 -9.81 -9.75
CA SER A 67 -23.52 -10.15 -10.58
C SER A 67 -23.36 -9.79 -12.07
N GLY A 68 -22.55 -8.77 -12.39
CA GLY A 68 -22.32 -8.27 -13.76
C GLY A 68 -21.21 -7.22 -13.81
N PHE A 69 -20.65 -6.93 -14.99
CA PHE A 69 -19.50 -6.00 -15.11
C PHE A 69 -19.87 -4.56 -14.71
N GLU A 70 -21.11 -4.13 -14.96
CA GLU A 70 -21.64 -2.81 -14.65
C GLU A 70 -21.52 -2.42 -13.15
N HIS A 71 -21.51 -3.40 -12.25
CA HIS A 71 -21.43 -3.16 -10.82
C HIS A 71 -20.01 -3.33 -10.26
N ILE A 72 -18.99 -3.57 -11.09
CA ILE A 72 -17.64 -3.93 -10.64
C ILE A 72 -17.00 -2.84 -9.75
N HIS A 73 -17.36 -1.58 -10.02
CA HIS A 73 -16.92 -0.42 -9.26
C HIS A 73 -17.36 -0.48 -7.78
N ASN A 74 -18.49 -1.13 -7.47
CA ASN A 74 -18.93 -1.30 -6.08
C ASN A 74 -17.98 -2.19 -5.28
N ASN A 75 -17.49 -3.28 -5.89
CA ASN A 75 -16.52 -4.16 -5.22
C ASN A 75 -15.17 -3.47 -5.04
N ILE A 76 -14.75 -2.67 -6.04
CA ILE A 76 -13.54 -1.85 -5.92
C ILE A 76 -13.69 -0.86 -4.76
N PHE A 77 -14.81 -0.14 -4.67
CA PHE A 77 -15.07 0.78 -3.56
C PHE A 77 -15.05 0.07 -2.19
N ILE A 78 -15.73 -1.09 -2.06
CA ILE A 78 -15.72 -1.89 -0.84
C ILE A 78 -14.31 -2.38 -0.50
N PHE A 79 -13.54 -2.79 -1.50
CA PHE A 79 -12.16 -3.21 -1.32
C PHE A 79 -11.25 -2.06 -0.87
N ASP A 80 -11.40 -0.86 -1.43
CA ASP A 80 -10.62 0.31 -1.02
C ASP A 80 -10.98 0.72 0.42
N LEU A 81 -12.27 0.68 0.80
CA LEU A 81 -12.71 0.87 2.19
C LEU A 81 -12.06 -0.15 3.13
N PHE A 82 -12.09 -1.43 2.75
CA PHE A 82 -11.45 -2.50 3.49
C PHE A 82 -9.95 -2.27 3.61
N SER A 83 -9.29 -1.85 2.53
CA SER A 83 -7.85 -1.58 2.49
C SER A 83 -7.46 -0.45 3.44
N LEU A 84 -8.21 0.67 3.42
CA LEU A 84 -8.00 1.79 4.34
C LEU A 84 -8.24 1.38 5.79
N ALA A 85 -9.33 0.66 6.07
CA ALA A 85 -9.64 0.18 7.41
C ALA A 85 -8.57 -0.79 7.93
N LEU A 86 -8.10 -1.71 7.08
CA LEU A 86 -7.07 -2.68 7.43
C LEU A 86 -5.74 -1.98 7.73
N ILE A 87 -5.27 -1.06 6.88
CA ILE A 87 -4.00 -0.37 7.14
C ILE A 87 -4.06 0.51 8.39
N LEU A 88 -5.18 1.23 8.60
CA LEU A 88 -5.40 2.02 9.83
C LEU A 88 -5.40 1.12 11.08
N PHE A 89 -6.13 0.00 11.04
CA PHE A 89 -6.18 -0.95 12.14
C PHE A 89 -4.82 -1.59 12.43
N SER A 90 -4.08 -1.97 11.39
CA SER A 90 -2.73 -2.53 11.50
C SER A 90 -1.75 -1.55 12.14
N VAL A 91 -1.73 -0.30 11.69
CA VAL A 91 -0.86 0.75 12.27
C VAL A 91 -1.29 1.05 13.71
N TYR A 92 -2.59 1.14 13.98
CA TYR A 92 -3.11 1.33 15.34
C TYR A 92 -2.67 0.21 16.28
N ARG A 93 -2.82 -1.06 15.86
CA ARG A 93 -2.37 -2.22 16.64
C ARG A 93 -0.86 -2.18 16.86
N LEU A 94 -0.08 -1.85 15.82
CA LEU A 94 1.37 -1.74 15.91
C LEU A 94 1.79 -0.65 16.91
N PHE A 95 1.29 0.58 16.77
CA PHE A 95 1.62 1.68 17.67
C PHE A 95 1.19 1.42 19.11
N ARG A 96 0.04 0.75 19.32
CA ARG A 96 -0.40 0.33 20.65
C ARG A 96 0.54 -0.70 21.28
N GLU A 97 0.98 -1.71 20.55
CA GLU A 97 1.91 -2.70 21.10
C GLU A 97 3.31 -2.11 21.29
N ILE A 98 3.77 -1.21 20.42
CA ILE A 98 5.02 -0.44 20.62
C ILE A 98 4.92 0.39 21.91
N SER A 99 3.84 1.15 22.10
CA SER A 99 3.71 2.00 23.29
C SER A 99 3.68 1.16 24.57
N LEU A 100 2.92 0.06 24.57
CA LEU A 100 2.76 -0.80 25.75
C LEU A 100 3.99 -1.63 26.06
N ARG A 101 4.70 -2.16 25.05
CA ARG A 101 5.78 -3.15 25.24
C ARG A 101 7.18 -2.58 25.10
N LEU A 102 7.38 -1.57 24.26
CA LEU A 102 8.70 -0.97 24.04
C LEU A 102 8.88 0.32 24.84
N PHE A 103 7.82 1.12 24.99
CA PHE A 103 7.87 2.34 25.80
C PHE A 103 7.28 2.16 27.20
N GLU A 104 6.68 1.01 27.51
CA GLU A 104 6.08 0.68 28.81
C GLU A 104 5.05 1.72 29.28
N LYS A 105 4.34 2.34 28.32
CA LYS A 105 3.35 3.38 28.57
C LYS A 105 2.01 3.02 27.94
N LYS A 106 0.95 3.10 28.76
CA LYS A 106 -0.43 3.02 28.29
C LYS A 106 -0.86 4.39 27.78
N VAL A 107 -0.87 4.54 26.46
CA VAL A 107 -1.32 5.75 25.78
C VAL A 107 -2.82 5.64 25.49
N PRO A 108 -3.61 6.72 25.64
CA PRO A 108 -5.05 6.70 25.37
C PRO A 108 -5.38 6.29 23.92
N PHE A 109 -6.51 5.59 23.75
CA PHE A 109 -6.98 5.11 22.44
C PHE A 109 -7.02 6.19 21.38
N TYR A 110 -7.67 7.33 21.67
CA TYR A 110 -7.85 8.42 20.72
C TYR A 110 -6.52 8.97 20.19
N PHE A 111 -5.49 8.99 21.04
CA PHE A 111 -4.17 9.50 20.67
C PHE A 111 -3.46 8.52 19.74
N ILE A 112 -3.52 7.22 20.03
CA ILE A 112 -2.93 6.18 19.15
C ILE A 112 -3.66 6.18 17.81
N MET A 113 -5.00 6.26 17.81
CA MET A 113 -5.78 6.35 16.57
C MET A 113 -5.39 7.57 15.74
N LEU A 114 -5.35 8.76 16.35
CA LEU A 114 -4.94 9.98 15.66
C LEU A 114 -3.51 9.89 15.10
N THR A 115 -2.58 9.34 15.87
CA THR A 115 -1.19 9.11 15.42
C THR A 115 -1.14 8.13 14.24
N SER A 116 -1.99 7.11 14.25
CA SER A 116 -2.11 6.12 13.18
C SER A 116 -2.67 6.75 11.91
N MET A 117 -3.68 7.61 12.01
CA MET A 117 -4.22 8.36 10.87
C MET A 117 -3.16 9.29 10.26
N VAL A 118 -2.41 10.03 11.09
CA VAL A 118 -1.32 10.89 10.59
C VAL A 118 -0.24 10.06 9.90
N PHE A 119 0.10 8.89 10.43
CA PHE A 119 1.06 7.98 9.78
C PHE A 119 0.54 7.45 8.44
N VAL A 120 -0.70 6.99 8.36
CA VAL A 120 -1.30 6.49 7.11
C VAL A 120 -1.38 7.60 6.06
N SER A 121 -1.75 8.82 6.46
CA SER A 121 -1.71 9.99 5.58
C SER A 121 -0.29 10.29 5.08
N ALA A 122 0.69 10.32 5.98
CA ALA A 122 2.10 10.51 5.61
C ALA A 122 2.57 9.42 4.63
N PHE A 123 2.19 8.16 4.87
CA PHE A 123 2.55 7.03 4.04
C PHE A 123 1.93 7.11 2.63
N TYR A 124 0.66 7.54 2.52
CA TYR A 124 0.03 7.81 1.24
C TYR A 124 0.85 8.83 0.43
N PHE A 125 1.20 9.97 1.03
CA PHE A 125 1.95 11.03 0.34
C PHE A 125 3.43 10.71 0.11
N SER A 126 4.04 9.81 0.90
CA SER A 126 5.38 9.29 0.63
C SER A 126 5.41 8.21 -0.45
N THR A 127 4.25 7.72 -0.91
CA THR A 127 4.20 6.64 -1.92
C THR A 127 4.49 7.19 -3.32
N SER A 128 5.55 6.70 -3.97
CA SER A 128 6.00 7.09 -5.31
C SER A 128 4.90 7.04 -6.37
N GLN A 129 4.04 6.03 -6.34
CA GLN A 129 2.94 5.89 -7.29
C GLN A 129 1.64 5.55 -6.57
N ALA A 130 1.15 6.52 -5.79
CA ALA A 130 0.00 6.30 -4.90
C ALA A 130 -1.26 5.83 -5.63
N ALA A 131 -1.52 6.34 -6.84
CA ALA A 131 -2.64 5.91 -7.68
C ALA A 131 -2.63 4.38 -7.92
N GLU A 132 -1.47 3.83 -8.31
CA GLU A 132 -1.32 2.40 -8.56
C GLU A 132 -1.28 1.59 -7.26
N CYS A 133 -0.53 2.04 -6.25
CA CYS A 133 -0.39 1.25 -5.02
C CYS A 133 -1.66 1.19 -4.18
N TRP A 134 -2.52 2.21 -4.23
CA TRP A 134 -3.66 2.36 -3.33
C TRP A 134 -5.02 2.13 -4.00
N PHE A 135 -5.15 2.40 -5.30
CA PHE A 135 -6.42 2.36 -6.00
C PHE A 135 -6.44 1.40 -7.19
N TRP A 136 -5.29 0.88 -7.66
CA TRP A 136 -5.32 -0.16 -8.67
C TRP A 136 -5.43 -1.52 -7.99
N THR A 137 -6.61 -2.14 -8.06
CA THR A 137 -6.99 -3.29 -7.21
C THR A 137 -5.94 -4.40 -7.17
N ILE A 138 -5.49 -4.85 -8.34
CA ILE A 138 -4.46 -5.90 -8.46
C ILE A 138 -3.10 -5.46 -7.87
N ALA A 139 -2.74 -4.19 -7.99
CA ALA A 139 -1.53 -3.68 -7.36
C ALA A 139 -1.72 -3.54 -5.84
N SER A 140 -2.86 -3.02 -5.37
CA SER A 140 -3.16 -2.88 -3.94
C SER A 140 -3.05 -4.21 -3.19
N VAL A 141 -3.60 -5.31 -3.74
CA VAL A 141 -3.46 -6.64 -3.13
C VAL A 141 -2.01 -7.15 -3.11
N LEU A 142 -1.17 -6.71 -4.04
CA LEU A 142 0.24 -7.14 -4.14
C LEU A 142 1.22 -6.26 -3.36
N TYR A 143 0.89 -4.98 -3.15
CA TYR A 143 1.82 -3.98 -2.63
C TYR A 143 1.33 -3.39 -1.30
N LEU A 144 0.07 -2.97 -1.20
CA LEU A 144 -0.47 -2.29 -0.02
C LEU A 144 -0.91 -3.27 1.08
N ILE A 145 -1.70 -4.28 0.72
CA ILE A 145 -2.21 -5.28 1.67
C ILE A 145 -1.08 -6.01 2.42
N PRO A 146 0.01 -6.46 1.77
CA PRO A 146 1.13 -7.08 2.48
C PRO A 146 1.77 -6.17 3.52
N LEU A 147 1.83 -4.85 3.28
CA LEU A 147 2.37 -3.90 4.27
C LEU A 147 1.41 -3.70 5.45
N ALA A 148 0.10 -3.67 5.19
CA ALA A 148 -0.89 -3.66 6.25
C ALA A 148 -0.79 -4.95 7.11
N LEU A 149 -0.65 -6.11 6.48
CA LEU A 149 -0.46 -7.38 7.18
C LEU A 149 0.90 -7.48 7.87
N PHE A 150 1.94 -6.83 7.34
CA PHE A 150 3.24 -6.73 8.00
C PHE A 150 3.11 -5.93 9.31
N GLY A 151 2.37 -4.81 9.31
CA GLY A 151 2.09 -4.05 10.53
C GLY A 151 1.32 -4.87 11.57
N LEU A 152 0.27 -5.59 11.14
CA LEU A 152 -0.54 -6.44 12.02
C LEU A 152 0.25 -7.63 12.58
N GLY A 153 0.94 -8.36 11.72
CA GLY A 153 1.81 -9.49 12.11
C GLY A 153 2.94 -9.03 13.04
N THR A 154 3.57 -7.89 12.76
CA THR A 154 4.57 -7.30 13.66
C THR A 154 3.97 -6.93 15.02
N ALA A 155 2.75 -6.39 15.07
CA ALA A 155 2.06 -6.13 16.33
C ALA A 155 1.83 -7.42 17.14
N CYS A 156 1.45 -8.52 16.47
CA CYS A 156 1.31 -9.85 17.09
C CYS A 156 2.64 -10.36 17.67
N LEU A 157 3.75 -10.19 16.93
CA LEU A 157 5.10 -10.54 17.38
C LEU A 157 5.53 -9.73 18.62
N ILE A 158 5.30 -8.41 18.61
CA ILE A 158 5.64 -7.52 19.74
C ILE A 158 4.79 -7.84 20.97
N SER A 159 3.51 -8.15 20.79
CA SER A 159 2.60 -8.44 21.90
C SER A 159 3.05 -9.63 22.75
N GLY A 160 3.72 -10.61 22.12
CA GLY A 160 4.22 -11.84 22.72
C GLY A 160 3.14 -12.75 23.32
N LYS A 161 1.86 -12.51 23.03
CA LYS A 161 0.75 -13.25 23.64
C LYS A 161 0.66 -14.67 23.09
N LYS A 162 0.62 -15.65 23.99
CA LYS A 162 0.46 -17.09 23.66
C LYS A 162 -1.02 -17.47 23.54
N THR A 163 -1.70 -16.92 22.55
CA THR A 163 -3.10 -17.29 22.28
C THR A 163 -3.18 -17.90 20.88
N LEU A 164 -4.07 -18.87 20.69
CA LEU A 164 -4.31 -19.47 19.37
C LEU A 164 -4.56 -18.39 18.31
N LEU A 165 -5.36 -17.36 18.66
CA LEU A 165 -5.63 -16.21 17.80
C LEU A 165 -4.35 -15.48 17.37
N ASN A 166 -3.38 -15.30 18.28
CA ASN A 166 -2.12 -14.63 17.95
C ASN A 166 -1.24 -15.48 17.03
N TYR A 167 -1.22 -16.80 17.24
CA TYR A 167 -0.51 -17.73 16.35
C TYR A 167 -1.13 -17.77 14.94
N LEU A 168 -2.45 -17.91 14.85
CA LEU A 168 -3.17 -17.91 13.58
C LEU A 168 -3.01 -16.58 12.85
N CYS A 169 -3.16 -15.45 13.54
CA CYS A 169 -2.98 -14.13 12.95
C CYS A 169 -1.55 -13.95 12.43
N THR A 170 -0.54 -14.40 13.19
CA THR A 170 0.87 -14.36 12.74
C THR A 170 1.05 -15.21 11.49
N ALA A 171 0.64 -16.49 11.53
CA ALA A 171 0.78 -17.40 10.40
C ALA A 171 0.10 -16.86 9.13
N LEU A 172 -1.15 -16.42 9.21
CA LEU A 172 -1.90 -15.90 8.07
C LEU A 172 -1.31 -14.61 7.49
N CYS A 173 -0.91 -13.66 8.33
CA CYS A 173 -0.29 -12.41 7.86
C CYS A 173 1.00 -12.69 7.09
N PHE A 174 1.90 -13.50 7.67
CA PHE A 174 3.20 -13.79 7.05
C PHE A 174 3.08 -14.75 5.86
N PHE A 175 2.11 -15.68 5.88
CA PHE A 175 1.79 -16.51 4.72
C PHE A 175 1.36 -15.66 3.53
N TYR A 176 0.45 -14.70 3.73
CA TYR A 176 0.04 -13.78 2.68
C TYR A 176 1.21 -12.97 2.11
N ILE A 177 2.04 -12.40 2.99
CA ILE A 177 3.22 -11.63 2.59
C ILE A 177 4.13 -12.46 1.69
N GLY A 178 4.36 -13.73 2.05
CA GLY A 178 5.16 -14.67 1.28
C GLY A 178 4.67 -14.91 -0.15
N GLY A 179 3.35 -14.83 -0.38
CA GLY A 179 2.73 -15.09 -1.68
C GLY A 179 2.22 -13.85 -2.42
N ALA A 180 2.61 -12.65 -1.98
CA ALA A 180 2.26 -11.40 -2.64
C ALA A 180 3.34 -11.00 -3.64
N ILE A 181 4.33 -10.22 -3.20
CA ILE A 181 5.45 -9.81 -4.05
C ILE A 181 6.80 -10.18 -3.43
N GLU A 182 7.70 -10.61 -4.31
CA GLU A 182 8.99 -11.21 -3.98
C GLU A 182 9.86 -10.27 -3.13
N ASN A 183 9.89 -8.99 -3.47
CA ASN A 183 10.73 -8.01 -2.76
C ASN A 183 10.24 -7.75 -1.32
N ILE A 184 8.93 -7.62 -1.08
CA ILE A 184 8.37 -7.50 0.28
C ILE A 184 8.66 -8.77 1.09
N ALA A 185 8.39 -9.95 0.51
CA ALA A 185 8.63 -11.23 1.18
C ALA A 185 10.11 -11.39 1.57
N LEU A 186 11.04 -11.09 0.66
CA LEU A 186 12.47 -11.17 0.92
C LEU A 186 12.91 -10.22 2.05
N ILE A 187 12.45 -8.98 2.03
CA ILE A 187 12.72 -8.00 3.11
C ILE A 187 12.26 -8.54 4.46
N VAL A 188 11.04 -9.09 4.51
CA VAL A 188 10.45 -9.62 5.72
C VAL A 188 11.22 -10.85 6.23
N ILE A 189 11.58 -11.78 5.34
CA ILE A 189 12.41 -12.95 5.69
C ILE A 189 13.74 -12.52 6.30
N VAL A 190 14.44 -11.56 5.69
CA VAL A 190 15.73 -11.06 6.20
C VAL A 190 15.57 -10.41 7.57
N PHE A 191 14.53 -9.59 7.78
CA PHE A 191 14.29 -8.98 9.09
C PHE A 191 13.89 -10.01 10.16
N LEU A 192 13.12 -11.05 9.80
CA LEU A 192 12.77 -12.15 10.72
C LEU A 192 14.01 -12.95 11.11
N LEU A 193 14.88 -13.29 10.15
CA LEU A 193 16.16 -13.95 10.42
C LEU A 193 17.03 -13.12 11.35
N PHE A 194 17.17 -11.82 11.08
CA PHE A 194 17.90 -10.90 11.96
C PHE A 194 17.30 -10.87 13.37
N ALA A 195 15.98 -10.81 13.50
CA ALA A 195 15.30 -10.81 14.79
C ALA A 195 15.50 -12.13 15.57
N ILE A 196 15.49 -13.28 14.88
CA ILE A 196 15.76 -14.59 15.46
C ILE A 196 17.20 -14.66 15.96
N ILE A 197 18.18 -14.33 15.10
CA ILE A 197 19.60 -14.32 15.44
C ILE A 197 19.85 -13.40 16.64
N TYR A 198 19.37 -12.16 16.56
CA TYR A 198 19.53 -11.20 17.65
C TYR A 198 18.98 -11.73 18.98
N LYS A 199 17.81 -12.35 18.96
CA LYS A 199 17.17 -12.88 20.17
C LYS A 199 17.89 -14.11 20.72
N SER A 200 18.26 -15.05 19.85
CA SER A 200 18.94 -16.29 20.24
C SER A 200 20.32 -16.04 20.83
N PHE A 201 21.09 -15.08 20.28
CA PHE A 201 22.44 -14.78 20.76
C PHE A 201 22.47 -13.78 21.92
N TYR A 202 21.60 -12.76 21.95
CA TYR A 202 21.73 -11.64 22.90
C TYR A 202 20.64 -11.58 23.99
N ARG A 203 19.53 -12.31 23.89
CA ARG A 203 18.44 -12.31 24.89
C ARG A 203 17.96 -13.73 25.23
N LYS A 204 18.87 -14.50 25.83
CA LYS A 204 18.75 -15.95 26.14
C LYS A 204 17.51 -16.36 26.96
N ASN A 205 16.84 -15.43 27.66
CA ASN A 205 15.73 -15.74 28.60
C ASN A 205 14.29 -15.54 28.04
N SER A 206 14.08 -15.55 26.72
CA SER A 206 12.73 -15.34 26.13
C SER A 206 12.33 -16.39 25.09
N SER A 207 12.64 -17.68 25.32
CA SER A 207 11.63 -18.73 25.21
C SER A 207 10.64 -18.65 24.04
N ASN A 208 9.52 -18.02 24.41
CA ASN A 208 8.23 -18.04 23.74
C ASN A 208 8.09 -17.12 22.53
N SER A 209 9.03 -16.20 22.38
CA SER A 209 8.97 -15.18 21.34
C SER A 209 9.79 -15.58 20.10
N VAL A 210 10.69 -16.54 20.26
CA VAL A 210 11.37 -17.21 19.15
C VAL A 210 10.38 -18.10 18.39
N THR A 211 9.47 -18.81 19.07
CA THR A 211 8.46 -19.64 18.40
C THR A 211 7.57 -18.84 17.45
N LEU A 212 7.08 -17.67 17.87
CA LEU A 212 6.28 -16.79 17.00
C LEU A 212 7.08 -16.28 15.80
N LEU A 213 8.36 -15.95 15.99
CA LEU A 213 9.26 -15.56 14.90
C LEU A 213 9.50 -16.70 13.92
N LEU A 214 9.65 -17.95 14.41
CA LEU A 214 9.80 -19.13 13.58
C LEU A 214 8.52 -19.43 12.78
N ILE A 215 7.35 -19.30 13.40
CA ILE A 215 6.06 -19.44 12.70
C ILE A 215 5.97 -18.39 11.59
N ALA A 216 6.25 -17.12 11.89
CA ALA A 216 6.28 -16.05 10.89
C ALA A 216 7.23 -16.36 9.73
N LEU A 217 8.45 -16.82 10.04
CA LEU A 217 9.47 -17.16 9.04
C LEU A 217 9.03 -18.33 8.16
N ILE A 218 8.57 -19.43 8.75
CA ILE A 218 8.11 -20.61 8.02
C ILE A 218 6.92 -20.24 7.15
N SER A 219 5.91 -19.56 7.70
CA SER A 219 4.73 -19.14 6.94
C SER A 219 5.09 -18.25 5.75
N CYS A 220 5.98 -17.27 5.93
CA CYS A 220 6.43 -16.41 4.85
C CYS A 220 7.23 -17.18 3.78
N SER A 221 8.10 -18.09 4.20
CA SER A 221 8.96 -18.84 3.29
C SER A 221 8.19 -19.82 2.41
N VAL A 222 7.07 -20.41 2.87
CA VAL A 222 6.32 -21.41 2.09
C VAL A 222 5.87 -20.87 0.73
N LEU A 223 5.13 -19.76 0.70
CA LEU A 223 4.67 -19.20 -0.58
C LEU A 223 5.80 -18.50 -1.34
N PHE A 224 6.77 -17.91 -0.63
CA PHE A 224 7.92 -17.26 -1.28
C PHE A 224 8.74 -18.28 -2.09
N VAL A 225 9.00 -19.46 -1.53
CA VAL A 225 9.70 -20.55 -2.22
C VAL A 225 8.90 -21.02 -3.44
N ILE A 226 7.59 -21.25 -3.30
CA ILE A 226 6.72 -21.65 -4.42
C ILE A 226 6.78 -20.62 -5.55
N GLN A 227 6.76 -19.32 -5.22
CA GLN A 227 6.81 -18.24 -6.19
C GLN A 227 8.17 -18.16 -6.88
N ILE A 228 9.28 -18.23 -6.13
CA ILE A 228 10.64 -18.12 -6.67
C ILE A 228 10.99 -19.28 -7.61
N PHE A 229 10.51 -20.50 -7.32
CA PHE A 229 10.73 -21.67 -8.17
C PHE A 229 9.69 -21.84 -9.28
N SER A 230 8.77 -20.88 -9.45
CA SER A 230 7.81 -20.91 -10.56
C SER A 230 8.45 -20.49 -11.89
N GLU A 231 8.04 -21.13 -12.98
CA GLU A 231 8.49 -20.80 -14.35
C GLU A 231 8.18 -19.34 -14.74
N GLY A 232 7.18 -18.72 -14.08
CA GLY A 232 6.76 -17.35 -14.36
C GLY A 232 7.87 -16.31 -14.16
N ILE A 233 8.76 -16.48 -13.18
CA ILE A 233 9.87 -15.54 -12.97
C ILE A 233 10.86 -15.60 -14.13
N SER A 234 11.21 -16.81 -14.58
CA SER A 234 12.10 -17.00 -15.74
C SER A 234 11.51 -16.37 -17.01
N ASN A 235 10.21 -16.57 -17.24
CA ASN A 235 9.50 -15.95 -18.36
C ASN A 235 9.53 -14.42 -18.28
N ARG A 236 9.29 -13.86 -17.09
CA ARG A 236 9.31 -12.42 -16.87
C ARG A 236 10.69 -11.81 -17.12
N ILE A 237 11.76 -12.47 -16.68
CA ILE A 237 13.13 -12.01 -16.94
C ILE A 237 13.41 -11.97 -18.44
N GLY A 238 13.01 -13.01 -19.18
CA GLY A 238 13.20 -13.06 -20.64
C GLY A 238 12.45 -11.97 -21.42
N ILE A 239 11.33 -11.46 -20.89
CA ILE A 239 10.52 -10.42 -21.53
C ILE A 239 10.97 -9.01 -21.14
N GLU A 240 11.26 -8.80 -19.85
CA GLU A 240 11.42 -7.47 -19.27
C GLU A 240 12.88 -7.01 -19.21
N ASN A 241 13.84 -7.93 -19.10
CA ASN A 241 15.24 -7.56 -18.95
C ASN A 241 15.83 -7.13 -20.31
N LYS A 242 15.99 -5.82 -20.49
CA LYS A 242 16.58 -5.21 -21.70
C LYS A 242 18.02 -4.73 -21.50
N GLY A 243 18.69 -5.19 -20.45
CA GLY A 243 20.03 -4.74 -20.06
C GLY A 243 20.03 -3.67 -18.96
N LEU A 244 21.19 -3.50 -18.32
CA LEU A 244 21.36 -2.62 -17.16
C LEU A 244 21.30 -1.15 -17.55
N THR A 245 20.25 -0.46 -17.11
CA THR A 245 20.03 0.98 -17.28
C THR A 245 19.69 1.61 -15.93
N PHE A 246 20.55 2.51 -15.45
CA PHE A 246 20.32 3.26 -14.21
C PHE A 246 19.86 4.68 -14.53
N ASP A 247 18.60 4.96 -14.21
CA ASP A 247 18.01 6.29 -14.36
C ASP A 247 17.95 7.01 -13.01
N TRP A 248 19.04 7.72 -12.67
CA TRP A 248 19.13 8.56 -11.48
C TRP A 248 18.15 9.74 -11.51
N TRP A 249 17.81 10.21 -12.72
CA TRP A 249 16.92 11.35 -12.90
C TRP A 249 15.50 11.02 -12.41
N ARG A 250 15.05 9.79 -12.66
CA ARG A 250 13.76 9.30 -12.15
C ARG A 250 13.65 9.34 -10.63
N ILE A 251 14.71 9.02 -9.90
CA ILE A 251 14.72 9.10 -8.42
C ILE A 251 14.52 10.56 -7.98
N TYR A 252 15.25 11.49 -8.59
CA TYR A 252 15.12 12.92 -8.30
C TYR A 252 13.71 13.45 -8.59
N GLN A 253 13.13 13.06 -9.73
CA GLN A 253 11.77 13.44 -10.09
C GLN A 253 10.74 12.99 -9.05
N VAL A 254 10.86 11.76 -8.54
CA VAL A 254 9.97 11.22 -7.51
C VAL A 254 10.11 11.99 -6.20
N LEU A 255 11.34 12.34 -5.80
CA LEU A 255 11.60 13.06 -4.54
C LEU A 255 11.09 14.51 -4.57
N LEU A 256 11.12 15.19 -5.72
CA LEU A 256 10.71 16.59 -5.85
C LEU A 256 9.23 16.83 -6.17
N GLN A 257 8.40 15.79 -6.21
CA GLN A 257 6.97 15.97 -6.44
C GLN A 257 6.31 16.77 -5.31
N PHE A 258 5.28 17.55 -5.62
CA PHE A 258 4.53 18.35 -4.63
C PHE A 258 4.04 17.51 -3.43
N LYS A 259 3.70 16.23 -3.64
CA LYS A 259 3.33 15.30 -2.57
C LYS A 259 4.40 15.16 -1.49
N SER A 260 5.69 15.34 -1.81
CA SER A 260 6.77 15.30 -0.84
C SER A 260 6.69 16.46 0.16
N LEU A 261 6.22 17.63 -0.28
CA LEU A 261 5.94 18.75 0.64
C LEU A 261 4.76 18.43 1.57
N VAL A 262 3.73 17.78 1.04
CA VAL A 262 2.58 17.30 1.84
C VAL A 262 3.02 16.23 2.84
N PHE A 263 3.90 15.32 2.44
CA PHE A 263 4.52 14.36 3.35
C PHE A 263 5.27 15.06 4.50
N VAL A 264 6.11 16.06 4.20
CA VAL A 264 6.80 16.86 5.23
C VAL A 264 5.82 17.57 6.17
N LEU A 265 4.70 18.07 5.64
CA LEU A 265 3.63 18.64 6.45
C LEU A 265 3.05 17.62 7.43
N PHE A 266 2.77 16.38 7.01
CA PHE A 266 2.32 15.33 7.94
C PHE A 266 3.40 14.90 8.94
N LEU A 267 4.69 14.92 8.56
CA LEU A 267 5.79 14.72 9.51
C LEU A 267 5.77 15.78 10.60
N SER A 268 5.46 17.03 10.27
CA SER A 268 5.34 18.09 11.27
C SER A 268 4.18 17.85 12.25
N LEU A 269 3.08 17.26 11.80
CA LEU A 269 2.00 16.85 12.70
C LEU A 269 2.44 15.73 13.65
N ALA A 270 3.28 14.79 13.17
CA ALA A 270 3.89 13.77 14.01
C ALA A 270 4.76 14.38 15.12
N PHE A 271 5.53 15.42 14.81
CA PHE A 271 6.28 16.19 15.82
C PHE A 271 5.36 16.78 16.88
N ILE A 272 4.27 17.44 16.46
CA ILE A 272 3.28 18.05 17.36
C ILE A 272 2.67 16.98 18.27
N LEU A 273 2.29 15.83 17.72
CA LEU A 273 1.76 14.72 18.51
C LEU A 273 2.77 14.21 19.54
N GLY A 274 4.03 14.04 19.16
CA GLY A 274 5.10 13.65 20.09
C GLY A 274 5.21 14.60 21.28
N GLN A 275 5.08 15.90 21.02
CA GLN A 275 5.13 16.92 22.07
C GLN A 275 3.85 16.96 22.93
N VAL A 276 2.66 16.77 22.33
CA VAL A 276 1.41 16.61 23.08
C VAL A 276 1.53 15.43 24.06
N LEU A 277 2.12 14.32 23.62
CA LEU A 277 2.35 13.17 24.48
C LEU A 277 3.29 13.54 25.66
N ARG A 278 4.34 14.32 25.40
CA ARG A 278 5.25 14.80 26.44
C ARG A 278 4.53 15.68 27.47
N THR A 279 3.66 16.59 27.03
CA THR A 279 2.93 17.49 27.94
C THR A 279 1.93 16.76 28.84
N SER A 280 1.57 15.52 28.49
CA SER A 280 0.74 14.63 29.31
C SER A 280 1.58 13.70 30.20
N ASP A 281 2.83 14.06 30.50
CA ASP A 281 3.80 13.31 31.30
C ASP A 281 4.21 11.92 30.75
N TYR A 282 4.02 11.70 29.44
CA TYR A 282 4.50 10.51 28.74
C TYR A 282 5.82 10.81 28.01
N ILE A 283 6.93 10.67 28.73
CA ILE A 283 8.27 10.78 28.16
C ILE A 283 8.74 9.40 27.69
N ILE A 284 9.05 9.28 26.39
CA ILE A 284 9.64 8.07 25.82
C ILE A 284 11.01 7.84 26.48
N PRO A 285 11.40 6.62 26.89
CA PRO A 285 12.71 6.37 27.48
C PRO A 285 13.85 6.82 26.54
N VAL A 286 14.92 7.40 27.10
CA VAL A 286 16.12 7.74 26.33
C VAL A 286 16.89 6.45 26.06
N LEU A 287 16.74 5.89 24.86
CA LEU A 287 17.72 4.98 24.30
C LEU A 287 18.91 5.80 23.75
N SER A 288 20.06 5.16 23.54
CA SER A 288 21.21 5.81 22.91
C SER A 288 20.83 6.26 21.49
N ILE A 289 20.68 7.57 21.29
CA ILE A 289 20.29 8.18 20.00
C ILE A 289 21.20 7.68 18.87
N ARG A 290 22.51 7.60 19.13
CA ARG A 290 23.50 7.06 18.19
C ARG A 290 23.13 5.63 17.77
N LYS A 291 22.88 4.73 18.71
CA LYS A 291 22.51 3.33 18.40
C LYS A 291 21.21 3.26 17.60
N MET A 292 20.21 4.07 17.95
CA MET A 292 18.93 4.11 17.22
C MET A 292 19.12 4.61 15.79
N LEU A 293 19.92 5.66 15.59
CA LEU A 293 20.24 6.20 14.28
C LEU A 293 20.97 5.19 13.41
N TYR A 294 21.98 4.49 13.96
CA TYR A 294 22.67 3.42 13.24
C TYR A 294 21.73 2.28 12.84
N ILE A 295 20.90 1.78 13.77
CA ILE A 295 19.93 0.72 13.48
C ILE A 295 18.95 1.16 12.38
N ASN A 296 18.45 2.40 12.48
CA ASN A 296 17.51 2.95 11.52
C ASN A 296 18.16 3.10 10.13
N LEU A 297 19.38 3.64 10.04
CA LEU A 297 20.12 3.78 8.79
C LEU A 297 20.40 2.43 8.15
N ILE A 298 20.87 1.45 8.92
CA ILE A 298 21.09 0.08 8.43
C ILE A 298 19.80 -0.51 7.88
N ALA A 299 18.68 -0.35 8.60
CA ALA A 299 17.39 -0.87 8.15
C ALA A 299 16.89 -0.19 6.87
N VAL A 300 17.09 1.13 6.70
CA VAL A 300 16.75 1.85 5.46
C VAL A 300 17.62 1.37 4.30
N VAL A 301 18.95 1.31 4.48
CA VAL A 301 19.89 0.86 3.44
C VAL A 301 19.60 -0.59 3.04
N LEU A 302 19.38 -1.47 4.01
CA LEU A 302 19.05 -2.87 3.75
C LEU A 302 17.73 -2.99 2.99
N THR A 303 16.70 -2.23 3.36
CA THR A 303 15.42 -2.20 2.65
C THR A 303 15.60 -1.69 1.22
N ALA A 304 16.41 -0.66 1.00
CA ALA A 304 16.71 -0.14 -0.33
C ALA A 304 17.40 -1.21 -1.20
N LEU A 305 18.43 -1.87 -0.68
CA LEU A 305 19.13 -2.95 -1.39
C LEU A 305 18.18 -4.10 -1.74
N LEU A 306 17.40 -4.58 -0.79
CA LEU A 306 16.45 -5.69 -1.01
C LEU A 306 15.25 -5.29 -1.88
N THR A 307 14.94 -3.99 -2.00
CA THR A 307 13.94 -3.49 -2.94
C THR A 307 14.50 -3.46 -4.36
N PHE A 308 15.69 -2.88 -4.56
CA PHE A 308 16.20 -2.61 -5.90
C PHE A 308 16.98 -3.77 -6.52
N LEU A 309 17.68 -4.61 -5.75
CA LEU A 309 18.43 -5.74 -6.32
C LEU A 309 17.54 -6.72 -7.10
N PRO A 310 16.38 -7.17 -6.59
CA PRO A 310 15.48 -8.01 -7.38
C PRO A 310 14.92 -7.30 -8.61
N LEU A 311 14.66 -5.99 -8.52
CA LEU A 311 14.14 -5.21 -9.64
C LEU A 311 15.18 -5.06 -10.75
N LEU A 312 16.43 -4.80 -10.40
CA LEU A 312 17.54 -4.74 -11.35
C LEU A 312 17.77 -6.09 -12.03
N TYR A 313 17.63 -7.19 -11.29
CA TYR A 313 17.72 -8.53 -11.85
C TYR A 313 16.61 -8.83 -12.87
N VAL A 314 15.36 -8.44 -12.57
CA VAL A 314 14.21 -8.75 -13.41
C VAL A 314 14.05 -7.78 -14.59
N PHE A 315 14.23 -6.48 -14.37
CA PHE A 315 13.94 -5.44 -15.36
C PHE A 315 15.19 -4.85 -16.03
N GLY A 316 16.38 -5.11 -15.47
CA GLY A 316 17.60 -4.37 -15.87
C GLY A 316 17.60 -2.90 -15.42
N ASN A 317 16.58 -2.43 -14.69
CA ASN A 317 16.49 -1.06 -14.20
C ASN A 317 15.81 -1.03 -12.82
N LEU A 318 15.47 0.16 -12.33
CA LEU A 318 14.83 0.32 -11.02
C LEU A 318 13.39 -0.24 -10.96
N GLY A 319 12.87 -0.83 -12.04
CA GLY A 319 11.50 -1.34 -12.14
C GLY A 319 10.44 -0.25 -12.11
N PRO A 320 9.16 -0.61 -12.06
CA PRO A 320 8.08 0.36 -11.89
C PRO A 320 8.07 0.95 -10.47
N GLU A 321 7.74 2.24 -10.33
CA GLU A 321 7.74 2.97 -9.06
C GLU A 321 6.81 2.38 -8.00
N ARG A 322 5.69 1.76 -8.40
CA ARG A 322 4.83 0.98 -7.48
C ARG A 322 5.58 -0.10 -6.71
N ALA A 323 6.64 -0.68 -7.28
CA ALA A 323 7.45 -1.69 -6.62
C ALA A 323 8.41 -1.12 -5.57
N TRP A 324 8.56 0.20 -5.48
CA TRP A 324 9.39 0.88 -4.47
C TRP A 324 8.66 1.05 -3.14
N ILE A 325 7.40 0.61 -3.04
CA ILE A 325 6.58 0.74 -1.83
C ILE A 325 7.26 0.25 -0.53
N PRO A 326 8.11 -0.81 -0.51
CA PRO A 326 8.75 -1.25 0.74
C PRO A 326 9.72 -0.20 1.26
N LEU A 327 10.49 0.42 0.35
CA LEU A 327 11.38 1.52 0.67
C LEU A 327 10.58 2.75 1.13
N ASN A 328 9.49 3.10 0.43
CA ASN A 328 8.64 4.23 0.81
C ASN A 328 8.06 4.06 2.22
N TYR A 329 7.61 2.84 2.56
CA TYR A 329 7.12 2.51 3.88
C TYR A 329 8.21 2.67 4.95
N MET A 330 9.42 2.13 4.70
CA MET A 330 10.54 2.24 5.64
C MET A 330 11.04 3.68 5.83
N VAL A 331 11.10 4.46 4.75
CA VAL A 331 11.44 5.88 4.78
C VAL A 331 10.38 6.68 5.56
N CYS A 332 9.09 6.45 5.28
CA CYS A 332 8.00 7.05 6.03
C CYS A 332 8.08 6.71 7.53
N ALA A 333 8.22 5.43 7.88
CA ALA A 333 8.37 4.98 9.26
C ALA A 333 9.58 5.63 9.96
N SER A 334 10.71 5.75 9.26
CA SER A 334 11.93 6.36 9.80
C SER A 334 11.74 7.84 10.10
N PHE A 335 11.29 8.62 9.11
CA PHE A 335 11.06 10.05 9.30
C PHE A 335 9.95 10.34 10.30
N PHE A 336 8.85 9.56 10.26
CA PHE A 336 7.76 9.69 11.21
C PHE A 336 8.25 9.43 12.64
N PHE A 337 9.01 8.34 12.84
CA PHE A 337 9.61 8.01 14.12
C PHE A 337 10.49 9.15 14.64
N TRP A 338 11.43 9.65 13.83
CA TRP A 338 12.35 10.71 14.24
C TRP A 338 11.64 12.05 14.50
N SER A 339 10.62 12.37 13.70
CA SER A 339 9.81 13.56 13.91
C SER A 339 9.04 13.48 15.23
N PHE A 340 8.33 12.38 15.46
CA PHE A 340 7.59 12.13 16.70
C PHE A 340 8.50 12.09 17.93
N TYR A 341 9.63 11.38 17.83
CA TYR A 341 10.62 11.27 18.90
C TYR A 341 11.22 12.64 19.25
N SER A 342 11.61 13.41 18.25
CA SER A 342 12.12 14.79 18.44
C SER A 342 11.08 15.66 19.14
N GLY A 343 9.82 15.59 18.71
CA GLY A 343 8.70 16.30 19.35
C GLY A 343 8.51 15.91 20.82
N ASN A 344 8.64 14.62 21.14
CA ASN A 344 8.55 14.14 22.52
C ASN A 344 9.76 14.57 23.39
N LYS A 345 10.95 14.68 22.80
CA LYS A 345 12.20 15.02 23.51
C LYS A 345 12.45 16.50 23.67
N LEU A 346 11.95 17.35 22.78
CA LEU A 346 12.15 18.79 22.86
C LEU A 346 11.10 19.42 23.78
N ALA A 347 11.57 20.01 24.90
CA ALA A 347 10.75 20.66 25.91
C ALA A 347 10.38 22.10 25.51
N ILE A 348 9.69 22.29 24.39
CA ILE A 348 9.39 23.64 23.88
C ILE A 348 8.15 24.20 24.60
N LYS A 349 8.35 25.04 25.62
CA LYS A 349 7.26 25.71 26.39
C LYS A 349 6.93 27.12 25.88
N ASN A 350 7.55 27.59 24.80
CA ASN A 350 7.41 28.97 24.33
C ASN A 350 6.02 29.22 23.67
N ARG A 351 5.43 30.40 23.93
CA ARG A 351 4.18 30.89 23.32
C ARG A 351 4.24 30.89 21.79
N ASP A 352 5.38 31.22 21.21
CA ASP A 352 5.60 31.21 19.75
C ASP A 352 5.42 29.81 19.15
N PHE A 353 5.77 28.78 19.92
CA PHE A 353 5.60 27.41 19.48
C PHE A 353 4.13 26.99 19.40
N SER A 354 3.27 27.57 20.24
CA SER A 354 1.82 27.35 20.11
C SER A 354 1.31 27.88 18.78
N ILE A 355 1.75 29.07 18.34
CA ILE A 355 1.38 29.64 17.03
C ILE A 355 1.82 28.72 15.90
N ILE A 356 3.07 28.22 15.94
CA ILE A 356 3.60 27.29 14.92
C ILE A 356 2.74 26.02 14.83
N LYS A 357 2.31 25.44 15.96
CA LYS A 357 1.41 24.26 15.94
C LYS A 357 0.08 24.55 15.25
N TYR A 358 -0.51 25.72 15.53
CA TYR A 358 -1.76 26.13 14.91
C TYR A 358 -1.59 26.32 13.40
N ILE A 359 -0.51 26.98 12.97
CA ILE A 359 -0.19 27.16 11.55
C ILE A 359 -0.03 25.78 10.87
N MET A 360 0.78 24.88 11.43
CA MET A 360 1.01 23.56 10.84
C MET A 360 -0.27 22.72 10.74
N ALA A 361 -1.09 22.71 11.80
CA ALA A 361 -2.36 21.99 11.78
C ALA A 361 -3.37 22.61 10.81
N MET A 362 -3.41 23.95 10.69
CA MET A 362 -4.27 24.65 9.75
C MET A 362 -3.81 24.44 8.30
N SER A 363 -2.50 24.47 8.04
CA SER A 363 -1.94 24.16 6.72
C SER A 363 -2.34 22.76 6.25
N ALA A 364 -2.39 21.77 7.16
CA ALA A 364 -2.88 20.43 6.81
C ALA A 364 -4.35 20.43 6.38
N ILE A 365 -5.21 21.22 7.05
CA ILE A 365 -6.61 21.40 6.64
C ILE A 365 -6.68 22.04 5.26
N VAL A 366 -6.00 23.18 5.06
CA VAL A 366 -6.01 23.93 3.79
C VAL A 366 -5.51 23.07 2.64
N VAL A 367 -4.35 22.41 2.81
CA VAL A 367 -3.79 21.52 1.78
C VAL A 367 -4.74 20.38 1.46
N MET A 368 -5.30 19.71 2.47
CA MET A 368 -6.24 18.60 2.21
C MET A 368 -7.53 19.07 1.55
N SER A 369 -8.07 20.23 1.93
CA SER A 369 -9.20 20.85 1.24
C SER A 369 -8.87 21.13 -0.23
N LEU A 370 -7.68 21.67 -0.53
CA LEU A 370 -7.25 21.90 -1.91
C LEU A 370 -7.16 20.60 -2.72
N TYR A 371 -6.70 19.50 -2.14
CA TYR A 371 -6.70 18.19 -2.80
C TYR A 371 -8.12 17.72 -3.15
N VAL A 372 -9.08 17.86 -2.22
CA VAL A 372 -10.48 17.53 -2.46
C VAL A 372 -11.06 18.39 -3.58
N PHE A 373 -10.95 19.72 -3.46
CA PHE A 373 -11.53 20.66 -4.42
C PHE A 373 -10.91 20.55 -5.82
N ARG A 374 -9.60 20.31 -5.91
CA ARG A 374 -8.89 20.22 -7.20
C ARG A 374 -9.23 18.93 -7.93
N HIS A 375 -9.21 17.78 -7.25
CA HIS A 375 -9.34 16.50 -7.93
C HIS A 375 -10.79 16.05 -8.14
N TYR A 376 -11.73 16.49 -7.29
CA TYR A 376 -13.13 16.06 -7.40
C TYR A 376 -13.77 16.27 -8.78
N PRO A 377 -13.67 17.45 -9.43
CA PRO A 377 -14.26 17.65 -10.75
C PRO A 377 -13.68 16.71 -11.80
N GLN A 378 -12.37 16.45 -11.74
CA GLN A 378 -11.66 15.61 -12.71
C GLN A 378 -12.09 14.14 -12.61
N ILE A 379 -12.02 13.56 -11.41
CA ILE A 379 -12.37 12.15 -11.18
C ILE A 379 -13.86 11.88 -11.40
N SER A 380 -14.74 12.85 -11.09
CA SER A 380 -16.18 12.73 -11.30
C SER A 380 -16.53 12.70 -12.79
N LEU A 381 -15.90 13.57 -13.57
CA LEU A 381 -16.05 13.59 -15.02
C LEU A 381 -15.53 12.28 -15.65
N PHE A 382 -14.36 11.83 -15.22
CA PHE A 382 -13.78 10.55 -15.66
C PHE A 382 -14.70 9.36 -15.36
N SER A 383 -15.16 9.21 -14.11
CA SER A 383 -15.99 8.06 -13.73
C SER A 383 -17.31 8.04 -14.49
N LYS A 384 -17.92 9.22 -14.69
CA LYS A 384 -19.17 9.34 -15.47
C LYS A 384 -18.97 8.93 -16.92
N ALA A 385 -17.90 9.39 -17.57
CA ALA A 385 -17.59 9.00 -18.95
C ALA A 385 -17.29 7.50 -19.07
N TYR A 386 -16.63 6.91 -18.07
CA TYR A 386 -16.39 5.46 -18.01
C TYR A 386 -17.71 4.67 -17.90
N ASP A 387 -18.63 5.12 -17.04
CA ASP A 387 -19.94 4.49 -16.84
C ASP A 387 -20.80 4.60 -18.12
N GLU A 388 -20.79 5.75 -18.79
CA GLU A 388 -21.47 5.96 -20.07
C GLU A 388 -20.93 5.02 -21.16
N ARG A 389 -19.59 4.90 -21.27
CA ARG A 389 -18.95 3.94 -22.19
C ARG A 389 -19.36 2.51 -21.86
N THR A 390 -19.37 2.14 -20.58
CA THR A 390 -19.73 0.79 -20.14
C THR A 390 -21.19 0.48 -20.49
N ALA A 391 -22.11 1.42 -20.24
CA ALA A 391 -23.51 1.28 -20.59
C ALA A 391 -23.73 1.16 -22.11
N LEU A 392 -23.01 1.96 -22.92
CA LEU A 392 -23.02 1.87 -24.37
C LEU A 392 -22.63 0.47 -24.86
N LEU A 393 -21.52 -0.07 -24.36
CA LEU A 393 -21.03 -1.39 -24.75
C LEU A 393 -21.99 -2.51 -24.33
N ILE A 394 -22.61 -2.41 -23.15
CA ILE A 394 -23.63 -3.35 -22.68
C ILE A 394 -24.87 -3.29 -23.59
N ASN A 395 -25.35 -2.10 -23.93
CA ASN A 395 -26.51 -1.95 -24.82
C ASN A 395 -26.24 -2.55 -26.20
N HIS A 396 -25.05 -2.33 -26.77
CA HIS A 396 -24.65 -2.97 -28.02
C HIS A 396 -24.60 -4.50 -27.91
N LYS A 397 -24.08 -5.04 -26.80
CA LYS A 397 -24.07 -6.48 -26.53
C LYS A 397 -25.49 -7.06 -26.47
N LEU A 398 -26.40 -6.40 -25.74
CA LEU A 398 -27.79 -6.83 -25.61
C LEU A 398 -28.57 -6.73 -26.92
N SER A 399 -28.25 -5.75 -27.78
CA SER A 399 -28.85 -5.61 -29.12
C SER A 399 -28.37 -6.66 -30.14
N GLY A 400 -27.41 -7.52 -29.78
CA GLY A 400 -26.82 -8.51 -30.69
C GLY A 400 -25.90 -7.90 -31.75
N THR A 401 -25.34 -6.71 -31.51
CA THR A 401 -24.36 -6.08 -32.40
C THR A 401 -23.15 -7.00 -32.57
N THR A 402 -22.70 -7.24 -33.81
CA THR A 402 -21.46 -7.99 -34.12
C THR A 402 -20.42 -7.12 -34.83
N THR A 403 -20.81 -5.93 -35.29
CA THR A 403 -19.92 -4.98 -35.92
C THR A 403 -19.08 -4.22 -34.88
N PRO A 404 -17.89 -3.71 -35.26
CA PRO A 404 -17.07 -2.91 -34.37
C PRO A 404 -17.78 -1.68 -33.81
N VAL A 405 -17.52 -1.37 -32.53
CA VAL A 405 -18.07 -0.21 -31.82
C VAL A 405 -16.95 0.76 -31.48
N TYR A 406 -17.16 2.05 -31.79
CA TYR A 406 -16.19 3.12 -31.56
C TYR A 406 -16.62 3.95 -30.34
N CYS A 407 -15.71 4.12 -29.39
CA CYS A 407 -15.95 4.84 -28.14
C CYS A 407 -15.17 6.16 -28.12
N GLU A 408 -15.80 7.20 -27.56
CA GLU A 408 -15.14 8.47 -27.27
C GLU A 408 -14.03 8.30 -26.23
N LYS A 409 -12.98 9.13 -26.28
CA LYS A 409 -11.86 9.12 -25.33
C LYS A 409 -12.32 9.47 -23.91
N LEU A 410 -11.79 8.78 -22.91
CA LEU A 410 -11.96 9.11 -21.50
C LEU A 410 -11.25 10.43 -21.16
N PRO A 411 -11.87 11.25 -20.29
CA PRO A 411 -11.20 12.36 -19.63
C PRO A 411 -9.98 11.91 -18.81
N ASP A 412 -9.16 12.88 -18.39
CA ASP A 412 -8.06 12.63 -17.45
C ASP A 412 -8.59 12.07 -16.12
N PRO A 413 -8.12 10.90 -15.65
CA PRO A 413 -8.54 10.31 -14.37
C PRO A 413 -7.97 11.05 -13.15
N GLY A 414 -7.10 12.04 -13.34
CA GLY A 414 -6.44 12.74 -12.25
C GLY A 414 -5.59 11.78 -11.40
N PRO A 415 -5.81 11.68 -10.08
CA PRO A 415 -5.02 10.83 -9.19
C PRO A 415 -5.45 9.35 -9.18
N LEU A 416 -6.39 8.94 -10.03
CA LEU A 416 -6.83 7.54 -10.16
C LEU A 416 -6.08 6.83 -11.28
N PRO A 417 -5.86 5.50 -11.16
CA PRO A 417 -5.34 4.73 -12.26
C PRO A 417 -6.40 4.61 -13.36
N ALA A 418 -5.98 4.63 -14.63
CA ALA A 418 -6.87 4.41 -15.75
C ALA A 418 -6.14 3.74 -16.91
N GLN A 419 -6.93 3.14 -17.80
CA GLN A 419 -6.46 2.59 -19.04
C GLN A 419 -7.38 3.07 -20.17
N GLU A 420 -6.79 3.62 -21.23
CA GLU A 420 -7.50 4.08 -22.41
C GLU A 420 -7.42 3.08 -23.55
N LEU A 421 -8.46 3.03 -24.38
CA LEU A 421 -8.49 2.27 -25.62
C LEU A 421 -7.37 2.73 -26.57
N ASN A 422 -6.77 1.79 -27.28
CA ASN A 422 -5.68 2.08 -28.21
C ASN A 422 -5.93 1.37 -29.55
N ASN A 423 -5.92 2.14 -30.64
CA ASN A 423 -6.12 1.62 -31.99
C ASN A 423 -4.87 0.89 -32.54
N TYR A 424 -3.70 1.10 -31.93
CA TYR A 424 -2.43 0.48 -32.32
C TYR A 424 -2.02 -0.67 -31.41
N ASP A 425 -2.36 -0.61 -30.12
CA ASP A 425 -2.14 -1.70 -29.16
C ASP A 425 -3.44 -2.36 -28.73
N PHE A 426 -3.78 -3.43 -29.44
CA PHE A 426 -5.01 -4.19 -29.22
C PHE A 426 -5.05 -4.94 -27.89
N ARG A 427 -3.96 -5.04 -27.12
CA ARG A 427 -3.95 -5.80 -25.86
C ARG A 427 -4.93 -5.19 -24.85
N THR A 428 -4.94 -3.87 -24.76
CA THR A 428 -5.83 -3.09 -23.92
C THR A 428 -7.31 -3.32 -24.27
N ASN A 429 -7.65 -3.15 -25.55
CA ASN A 429 -9.03 -3.32 -26.02
C ASN A 429 -9.49 -4.77 -25.83
N LYS A 430 -8.61 -5.75 -26.13
CA LYS A 430 -8.89 -7.19 -25.88
C LYS A 430 -9.13 -7.50 -24.41
N GLY A 431 -8.47 -6.80 -23.49
CA GLY A 431 -8.71 -6.94 -22.05
C GLY A 431 -10.15 -6.58 -21.69
N LEU A 432 -10.62 -5.41 -22.14
CA LEU A 432 -11.99 -4.96 -21.95
C LEU A 432 -13.01 -5.88 -22.65
N GLU A 433 -12.76 -6.23 -23.92
CA GLU A 433 -13.60 -7.14 -24.70
C GLU A 433 -13.80 -8.48 -23.98
N ARG A 434 -12.73 -9.07 -23.43
CA ARG A 434 -12.80 -10.33 -22.69
C ARG A 434 -13.49 -10.19 -21.35
N ALA A 435 -13.15 -9.13 -20.58
CA ALA A 435 -13.74 -8.87 -19.28
C ALA A 435 -15.26 -8.69 -19.35
N MET A 436 -15.74 -8.00 -20.38
CA MET A 436 -17.17 -7.78 -20.63
C MET A 436 -17.82 -8.88 -21.49
N GLN A 437 -17.04 -9.83 -22.00
CA GLN A 437 -17.48 -10.88 -22.93
C GLN A 437 -18.23 -10.29 -24.14
N LEU A 438 -17.63 -9.31 -24.82
CA LEU A 438 -18.22 -8.64 -25.98
C LEU A 438 -18.09 -9.50 -27.24
N PRO A 439 -19.14 -9.67 -28.05
CA PRO A 439 -19.09 -10.40 -29.32
C PRO A 439 -18.53 -9.57 -30.48
N PHE A 440 -18.13 -8.32 -30.21
CA PHE A 440 -17.62 -7.36 -31.20
C PHE A 440 -16.32 -6.71 -30.72
N LYS A 441 -15.65 -6.00 -31.64
CA LYS A 441 -14.42 -5.26 -31.37
C LYS A 441 -14.70 -3.85 -30.90
N VAL A 442 -13.86 -3.36 -29.99
CA VAL A 442 -13.96 -2.00 -29.44
C VAL A 442 -12.76 -1.17 -29.90
N TYR A 443 -13.04 0.04 -30.39
CA TYR A 443 -12.05 0.97 -30.89
C TYR A 443 -12.20 2.36 -30.26
N LEU A 444 -11.11 3.10 -30.23
CA LEU A 444 -11.15 4.52 -29.93
C LEU A 444 -11.60 5.25 -31.20
N LYS A 445 -12.56 6.18 -31.05
CA LYS A 445 -13.06 7.01 -32.14
C LYS A 445 -12.01 8.00 -32.65
#